data_AF-A0A349TLQ5-F1
#
_entry.id   AF-A0A349TLQ5-F1
#
_cell.length_a   1.000
_cell.length_b   1.000
_cell.length_c   1.000
_cell.angle_alpha   90.00
_cell.angle_beta   90.00
_cell.angle_gamma   90.00
#
_symmetry.space_group_name_H-M   'P 1'
#
loop_
_entity.id
_entity.type
_entity.pdbx_description
1 polymer ?
#
loop_
_entity_poly.entity_id
_entity_poly.type
_entity_poly.pdbx_seq_one_letter_code
_entity_poly.pdbx_strand_id
1 'polypeptide(L)'
;MYSLYMRNREFEYFQYMNGVLDEASWQSNQQVIVFNHSTELGKKWWDEIGRDLVDPEFAVIVDALLADAEPANLYKRMSTWADP
;
A
#
# COMPACT_ATOMS: atom_id res chain seq x y z
N MET A 1 -10.36 1.32 8.92
CA MET A 1 -9.87 0.10 8.23
C MET A 1 -8.51 0.33 7.57
N TYR A 2 -8.28 1.46 6.87
CA TYR A 2 -6.97 1.80 6.29
C TYR A 2 -5.83 1.92 7.30
N SER A 3 -6.07 2.47 8.48
CA SER A 3 -5.05 2.56 9.54
C SER A 3 -4.51 1.19 9.97
N LEU A 4 -5.39 0.24 10.31
CA LEU A 4 -4.99 -1.13 10.68
C LEU A 4 -4.25 -1.84 9.54
N TYR A 5 -4.74 -1.66 8.31
CA TYR A 5 -4.06 -2.18 7.12
C TYR A 5 -2.62 -1.65 7.02
N MET A 6 -2.41 -0.34 7.18
CA MET A 6 -1.08 0.25 7.09
C MET A 6 -0.14 -0.22 8.22
N ARG A 7 -0.66 -0.44 9.43
CA ARG A 7 0.14 -1.05 10.52
C ARG A 7 0.59 -2.47 10.18
N ASN A 8 -0.21 -3.25 9.47
CA ASN A 8 0.20 -4.58 9.02
C ASN A 8 1.27 -4.51 7.92
N ARG A 9 1.19 -3.54 7.00
CA ARG A 9 2.21 -3.32 5.97
C ARG A 9 3.53 -2.83 6.55
N GLU A 10 3.46 -1.97 7.56
CA GLU A 10 4.63 -1.51 8.32
C GLU A 10 5.30 -2.69 9.05
N PHE A 11 4.51 -3.60 9.63
CA PHE A 11 5.06 -4.80 10.24
C PHE A 11 5.80 -5.68 9.22
N GLU A 12 5.27 -5.85 8.01
CA GLU A 12 5.94 -6.57 6.92
C GLU A 12 7.24 -5.88 6.48
N TYR A 13 7.25 -4.55 6.42
CA TYR A 13 8.48 -3.78 6.20
C TYR A 13 9.54 -4.12 7.25
N PHE A 14 9.18 -4.14 8.53
CA PHE A 14 10.13 -4.54 9.58
C PHE A 14 10.58 -5.99 9.46
N GLN A 15 9.71 -6.91 9.03
CA GLN A 15 10.12 -8.29 8.78
C GLN A 15 11.13 -8.38 7.63
N TYR A 16 10.95 -7.59 6.57
CA TYR A 16 11.90 -7.50 5.46
C TYR A 16 13.25 -6.92 5.92
N MET A 17 13.24 -5.78 6.63
CA MET A 17 14.46 -5.14 7.14
C MET A 17 15.27 -6.03 8.08
N ASN A 18 14.60 -6.92 8.82
CA ASN A 18 15.24 -7.88 9.73
C ASN A 18 15.61 -9.22 9.05
N GLY A 19 15.43 -9.34 7.73
CA GLY A 19 15.76 -10.55 6.97
C GLY A 19 14.84 -11.74 7.19
N VAL A 20 13.67 -11.54 7.80
CA VAL A 20 12.64 -12.57 8.01
C VAL A 20 11.80 -12.75 6.75
N LEU A 21 11.48 -11.65 6.07
CA LEU A 21 10.76 -11.64 4.80
C LEU A 21 11.77 -11.43 3.65
N ASP A 22 11.70 -12.26 2.62
CA ASP A 22 12.56 -12.10 1.44
C ASP A 22 12.11 -10.94 0.53
N GLU A 23 13.00 -10.49 -0.34
CA GLU A 23 12.77 -9.39 -1.29
C GLU A 23 11.55 -9.61 -2.18
N ALA A 24 11.39 -10.82 -2.74
CA ALA A 24 10.31 -11.09 -3.68
C ALA A 24 8.95 -11.06 -2.97
N SER A 25 8.89 -11.61 -1.76
CA SER A 25 7.72 -11.54 -0.89
C SER A 25 7.41 -10.09 -0.49
N TRP A 26 8.44 -9.30 -0.17
CA TRP A 26 8.28 -7.88 0.16
C TRP A 26 7.72 -7.07 -1.02
N GLN A 27 8.31 -7.20 -2.20
CA GLN A 27 7.85 -6.53 -3.42
C GLN A 27 6.41 -6.90 -3.78
N SER A 28 6.04 -8.18 -3.59
CA SER A 28 4.66 -8.63 -3.78
C SER A 28 3.69 -7.94 -2.80
N ASN A 29 4.07 -7.82 -1.52
CA ASN A 29 3.26 -7.16 -0.51
C ASN A 29 3.07 -5.65 -0.78
N GLN A 30 4.08 -4.98 -1.35
CA GLN A 30 3.99 -3.58 -1.76
C GLN A 30 2.88 -3.33 -2.80
N GLN A 31 2.59 -4.29 -3.69
CA GLN A 31 1.51 -4.15 -4.67
C GLN A 31 0.15 -3.97 -4.00
N VAL A 32 -0.06 -4.54 -2.82
CA VAL A 32 -1.30 -4.38 -2.07
C VAL A 32 -1.47 -2.93 -1.59
N ILE A 33 -0.38 -2.23 -1.27
CA ILE A 33 -0.40 -0.80 -0.89
C ILE A 33 -0.90 0.02 -2.08
N VAL A 34 -0.28 -0.19 -3.25
CA VAL A 34 -0.66 0.45 -4.50
C VAL A 34 -2.14 0.19 -4.82
N PHE A 35 -2.61 -1.06 -4.72
CA PHE A 35 -4.00 -1.40 -5.01
C PHE A 35 -5.02 -0.67 -4.13
N ASN A 36 -4.70 -0.46 -2.86
CA ASN A 36 -5.63 0.19 -1.92
C ASN A 36 -5.55 1.72 -1.95
N HIS A 37 -4.37 2.29 -2.24
CA HIS A 37 -4.10 3.72 -2.00
C HIS A 37 -3.75 4.54 -3.25
N SER A 38 -3.63 3.93 -4.44
CA SER A 38 -3.33 4.68 -5.68
C SER A 38 -4.52 5.45 -6.25
N THR A 39 -5.73 5.26 -5.73
CA THR A 39 -6.91 6.07 -6.11
C THR A 39 -6.80 7.49 -5.55
N GLU A 40 -7.52 8.46 -6.12
CA GLU A 40 -7.52 9.84 -5.62
C GLU A 40 -7.88 9.93 -4.12
N LEU A 41 -8.90 9.19 -3.69
CA LEU A 41 -9.32 9.15 -2.30
C LEU A 41 -8.27 8.48 -1.40
N GLY A 42 -7.63 7.42 -1.91
CA GLY A 42 -6.55 6.72 -1.20
C GLY A 42 -5.32 7.60 -0.99
N LYS A 43 -4.88 8.31 -2.02
CA LYS A 43 -3.77 9.27 -1.95
C LYS A 43 -4.10 10.41 -0.98
N LYS A 44 -5.31 10.98 -1.08
CA LYS A 44 -5.78 12.02 -0.15
C LYS A 44 -5.78 11.53 1.31
N TRP A 45 -6.28 10.33 1.58
CA TRP A 45 -6.26 9.76 2.93
C TRP A 45 -4.83 9.53 3.43
N TRP A 46 -3.94 9.07 2.57
CA TRP A 46 -2.52 8.89 2.90
C TRP A 46 -1.89 10.22 3.30
N ASP A 47 -2.08 11.27 2.49
CA ASP A 47 -1.49 12.59 2.69
C ASP A 47 -2.03 13.30 3.95
N GLU A 48 -3.33 13.16 4.25
CA GLU A 48 -3.96 13.88 5.37
C GLU A 48 -3.88 13.12 6.70
N ILE A 49 -3.72 11.80 6.68
CA ILE A 49 -3.86 10.96 7.88
C ILE A 49 -2.82 9.84 7.90
N GLY A 50 -2.74 9.04 6.83
CA GLY A 50 -2.02 7.77 6.83
C GLY A 50 -0.52 7.90 7.11
N ARG A 51 0.12 8.91 6.52
CA ARG A 51 1.55 9.18 6.61
C ARG A 51 2.06 9.30 8.05
N ASP A 52 1.31 9.99 8.89
CA ASP A 52 1.72 10.31 10.27
C ASP A 52 1.44 9.17 11.27
N LEU A 53 0.79 8.08 10.82
CA LEU A 53 0.41 6.93 11.68
C LEU A 53 1.44 5.80 11.68
N VAL A 54 2.45 5.89 10.83
CA VAL A 54 3.44 4.83 10.61
C VAL A 54 4.86 5.36 10.80
N ASP A 55 5.80 4.42 10.86
CA ASP A 55 7.22 4.71 10.92
C ASP A 55 7.65 5.63 9.74
N PRO A 56 8.44 6.70 10.01
CA PRO A 56 8.84 7.65 8.97
C PRO A 56 9.62 7.02 7.81
N GLU A 57 10.44 6.00 8.05
CA GLU A 57 11.20 5.34 6.97
C GLU A 57 10.27 4.52 6.09
N PHE A 58 9.30 3.83 6.70
CA PHE A 58 8.26 3.14 5.95
C PHE A 58 7.38 4.12 5.15
N ALA A 59 7.06 5.29 5.73
CA ALA A 59 6.28 6.31 5.04
C ALA A 59 6.96 6.80 3.75
N VAL A 60 8.29 6.97 3.75
CA VAL A 60 9.06 7.34 2.55
C VAL A 60 8.92 6.30 1.44
N ILE A 61 8.89 5.01 1.79
CA ILE A 61 8.69 3.93 0.82
C ILE A 61 7.28 4.01 0.22
N VAL A 62 6.27 4.23 1.06
CA VAL A 62 4.88 4.37 0.59
C VAL A 62 4.72 5.60 -0.31
N ASP A 63 5.34 6.73 0.03
CA ASP A 63 5.36 7.92 -0.82
C ASP A 63 5.91 7.60 -2.22
N ALA A 64 7.06 6.90 -2.29
CA ALA A 64 7.67 6.51 -3.54
C ALA A 64 6.77 5.55 -4.34
N LEU A 65 6.11 4.60 -3.67
CA LEU A 65 5.17 3.68 -4.33
C LEU A 65 3.95 4.40 -4.91
N LEU A 66 3.46 5.45 -4.25
CA LEU A 66 2.24 6.17 -4.68
C LEU A 66 2.51 7.30 -5.69
N ALA A 67 3.73 7.84 -5.74
CA ALA A 67 4.11 8.90 -6.67
C ALA A 67 3.93 8.47 -8.13
N ASP A 68 4.42 7.27 -8.48
CA ASP A 68 4.38 6.74 -9.85
C ASP A 68 3.20 5.77 -10.09
N ALA A 69 2.33 5.58 -9.10
CA ALA A 69 1.22 4.65 -9.22
C ALA A 69 0.08 5.22 -10.07
N GLU A 70 -0.16 4.54 -11.19
CA GLU A 70 -1.43 4.61 -11.91
C GLU A 70 -2.59 4.18 -10.99
N PRO A 71 -3.74 4.87 -11.03
CA PRO A 71 -4.88 4.50 -10.20
C PRO A 71 -5.30 3.05 -10.41
N ALA A 72 -5.21 2.24 -9.35
CA ALA A 72 -5.61 0.86 -9.39
C ALA A 72 -7.13 0.76 -9.55
N ASN A 73 -7.55 0.27 -10.72
CA ASN A 73 -8.96 0.01 -11.01
C ASN A 73 -9.39 -1.41 -10.60
N LEU A 74 -8.64 -2.08 -9.72
CA LEU A 74 -8.85 -3.50 -9.40
C LEU A 74 -10.24 -3.77 -8.83
N TYR A 75 -10.72 -2.95 -7.89
CA TYR A 75 -12.07 -3.12 -7.34
C TYR A 75 -13.18 -2.90 -8.37
N LYS A 76 -12.99 -1.96 -9.31
CA LYS A 76 -13.91 -1.75 -10.44
C LYS A 76 -13.89 -2.92 -11.42
N ARG A 77 -12.70 -3.46 -11.70
CA ARG A 77 -12.54 -4.68 -12.51
C ARG A 77 -13.18 -5.87 -11.80
N MET A 78 -13.03 -5.99 -10.48
CA MET A 78 -13.70 -7.01 -9.68
C MET A 78 -15.22 -6.82 -9.63
N SER A 79 -15.75 -5.60 -9.61
CA SER A 79 -17.21 -5.43 -9.60
C SER A 79 -17.86 -5.83 -10.92
N THR A 80 -17.07 -5.99 -11.98
CA THR A 80 -17.51 -6.30 -13.35
C THR A 80 -16.85 -7.56 -13.91
N TRP A 81 -16.11 -8.32 -13.10
CA TRP A 81 -15.25 -9.42 -13.60
C TRP A 81 -16.05 -10.56 -14.23
N ALA A 82 -17.30 -10.72 -13.81
CA ALA A 82 -18.23 -11.75 -14.25
C ALA A 82 -19.29 -11.22 -15.22
N ASP A 83 -19.22 -9.95 -15.61
CA ASP A 83 -20.14 -9.39 -16.60
C ASP A 83 -19.81 -9.99 -17.99
N PRO A 84 -20.79 -10.57 -18.71
CA PRO A 84 -20.57 -11.24 -19.99
C PRO A 84 -20.17 -10.30 -21.15
#